data_AF-A0A7X7DRF6-F1
#
_entry.id   AF-A0A7X7DRF6-F1
#
_cell.length_a   1.000
_cell.length_b   1.000
_cell.length_c   1.000
_cell.angle_alpha   90.00
_cell.angle_beta   90.00
_cell.angle_gamma   90.00
#
_symmetry.space_group_name_H-M   'P 1'
#
loop_
_entity.id
_entity.type
_entity.pdbx_description
1 polymer ?
#
loop_
_entity_poly.entity_id
_entity_poly.type
_entity_poly.pdbx_seq_one_letter_code
_entity_poly.pdbx_strand_id
1 'polypeptide(L)'
;MTGRLIPAAATLSFVLCWEAFCRLQEIPHFILPAPSRIAILLLTEAPLLLKHAAVTTFEIALGIVFSLAAALPLSIAMFFSPLLERALSPLLIASQAIPVFAVAP
;
A
#
# COMPACT_ATOMS: atom_id res chain seq x y z
N MET A 1 1.45 -27.21 21.95
CA MET A 1 2.66 -26.60 21.37
C MET A 1 2.91 -27.00 19.91
N THR A 2 2.40 -28.15 19.44
CA THR A 2 2.57 -28.64 18.05
C THR A 2 1.92 -27.75 16.97
N GLY A 3 0.82 -27.05 17.28
CA GLY A 3 0.09 -26.24 16.29
C GLY A 3 0.81 -25.01 15.73
N ARG A 4 1.89 -24.54 16.36
CA ARG A 4 2.69 -23.39 15.89
C ARG A 4 3.96 -23.78 15.13
N LEU A 5 4.42 -25.02 15.26
CA LEU A 5 5.65 -25.50 14.62
C LEU A 5 5.45 -25.78 13.13
N ILE A 6 4.28 -26.33 12.78
CA ILE A 6 3.90 -26.62 11.39
C ILE A 6 3.94 -25.36 10.50
N PRO A 7 3.27 -24.23 10.85
CA PRO A 7 3.32 -23.04 10.01
C PRO A 7 4.71 -22.41 9.97
N ALA A 8 5.46 -22.41 11.07
CA ALA A 8 6.83 -21.88 11.07
C ALA A 8 7.76 -22.67 10.15
N ALA A 9 7.68 -24.01 10.19
CA ALA A 9 8.45 -24.88 9.31
C ALA A 9 8.05 -24.66 7.84
N ALA A 10 6.75 -24.57 7.54
CA ALA A 10 6.28 -24.30 6.18
C ALA A 10 6.81 -22.96 5.64
N THR A 11 6.75 -21.88 6.43
CA THR A 11 7.29 -20.58 6.05
C THR A 11 8.80 -20.62 5.82
N LEU A 12 9.54 -21.29 6.71
CA LEU A 12 10.99 -21.42 6.57
C LEU A 12 11.35 -22.21 5.30
N SER A 13 10.69 -23.34 5.05
CA SER A 13 10.88 -24.13 3.83
C SER A 13 10.58 -23.31 2.58
N PHE A 14 9.50 -22.52 2.58
CA PHE A 14 9.16 -21.63 1.46
C PHE A 14 10.26 -20.60 1.19
N VAL A 15 10.76 -19.92 2.23
CA VAL A 15 11.82 -18.91 2.10
C VAL A 15 13.12 -19.54 1.56
N LEU A 16 13.47 -20.74 2.04
CA LEU A 16 14.65 -21.47 1.56
C LEU A 16 14.49 -21.91 0.10
N CYS A 17 13.32 -22.40 -0.29
CA CYS A 17 13.03 -22.75 -1.68
C CYS A 17 13.10 -21.52 -2.60
N TRP A 18 12.59 -20.37 -2.17
CA TRP A 18 12.68 -19.11 -2.91
C TRP A 18 14.15 -18.67 -3.06
N GLU A 19 14.92 -18.64 -1.97
CA GLU A 19 16.34 -18.29 -2.00
C GLU A 19 17.12 -19.19 -2.97
N ALA A 20 16.91 -20.51 -2.89
CA ALA A 20 17.52 -21.48 -3.79
C ALA A 20 17.10 -21.25 -5.25
N PHE A 21 15.82 -21.03 -5.51
CA PHE A 21 15.30 -20.78 -6.86
C PHE A 21 15.93 -19.53 -7.49
N CYS A 22 15.97 -18.40 -6.77
CA CYS A 22 16.60 -17.18 -7.25
C CYS A 22 18.08 -17.36 -7.60
N ARG A 23 18.81 -18.13 -6.78
CA ARG A 23 20.26 -18.36 -6.99
C ARG A 23 20.53 -19.37 -8.10
N LEU A 24 19.78 -20.47 -8.16
CA LEU A 24 19.97 -21.54 -9.15
C LEU A 24 19.54 -21.13 -10.55
N GLN A 25 18.55 -20.25 -10.67
CA GLN A 25 18.05 -19.75 -11.95
C GLN A 25 18.65 -18.40 -12.34
N GLU A 26 19.62 -17.89 -11.56
CA GLU A 26 20.29 -16.61 -11.79
C GLU A 26 19.31 -15.47 -12.10
N ILE A 27 18.19 -15.42 -11.36
CA ILE A 27 17.10 -14.49 -11.68
C ILE A 27 17.60 -13.06 -11.49
N PRO A 28 17.40 -12.19 -12.49
CA PRO A 28 17.78 -10.79 -12.35
C PRO A 28 17.09 -10.16 -11.14
N HIS A 29 17.88 -9.50 -10.30
CA HIS A 29 17.40 -9.02 -9.01
C HIS A 29 16.32 -7.94 -9.07
N PHE A 30 16.16 -7.27 -10.22
CA PHE A 30 15.10 -6.30 -10.44
C PHE A 30 13.73 -6.96 -10.72
N ILE A 31 13.72 -8.26 -11.07
CA ILE A 31 12.50 -9.06 -11.26
C ILE A 31 12.12 -9.72 -9.93
N LEU A 32 13.05 -10.49 -9.36
CA LEU A 32 12.83 -11.21 -8.12
C LEU A 32 14.13 -11.30 -7.30
N PRO A 33 14.34 -10.41 -6.32
CA PRO A 33 15.50 -10.47 -5.46
C PRO A 33 15.39 -11.67 -4.49
N ALA A 34 16.54 -12.28 -4.19
CA ALA A 34 16.62 -13.33 -3.18
C ALA A 34 16.25 -12.77 -1.77
N PRO A 35 15.51 -13.50 -0.93
CA PRO A 35 15.16 -13.09 0.43
C PRO A 35 16.32 -12.54 1.25
N SER A 36 17.51 -13.14 1.15
CA SER A 36 18.69 -12.66 1.87
C SER A 36 19.08 -11.23 1.46
N ARG A 37 18.94 -10.90 0.17
CA ARG A 37 19.25 -9.58 -0.37
C ARG A 37 18.26 -8.54 0.15
N ILE A 38 16.99 -8.89 0.23
CA ILE A 38 15.94 -8.03 0.82
C ILE A 38 16.30 -7.71 2.27
N ALA A 39 16.64 -8.72 3.07
CA ALA A 39 17.00 -8.54 4.48
C ALA A 39 18.22 -7.64 4.68
N ILE A 40 19.27 -7.82 3.86
CA ILE A 40 20.45 -6.94 3.90
C ILE A 40 20.05 -5.51 3.55
N LEU A 41 19.31 -5.30 2.47
CA LEU A 41 18.92 -3.97 2.00
C LEU A 41 18.03 -3.24 3.01
N LEU A 42 17.13 -3.96 3.67
CA LEU A 42 16.29 -3.42 4.74
C LEU A 42 17.10 -2.84 5.89
N LEU A 43 18.25 -3.43 6.22
CA LEU A 43 19.13 -2.97 7.29
C LEU A 43 20.11 -1.88 6.81
N THR A 44 20.71 -2.05 5.63
CA THR A 44 21.70 -1.11 5.12
C THR A 44 21.08 0.21 4.68
N GLU A 45 19.89 0.15 4.07
CA GLU A 45 19.15 1.32 3.59
C GLU A 45 18.03 1.74 4.55
N ALA A 46 18.02 1.23 5.78
CA ALA A 46 16.99 1.56 6.79
C ALA A 46 16.76 3.07 6.94
N PRO A 47 17.79 3.94 7.03
CA PRO A 47 17.56 5.39 7.17
C PRO A 47 16.84 6.00 5.95
N LEU A 48 17.20 5.55 4.74
CA LEU A 48 16.58 6.03 3.50
C LEU A 48 15.14 5.53 3.37
N LEU A 49 14.92 4.25 3.62
CA LEU A 49 13.60 3.63 3.60
C LEU A 49 12.66 4.26 4.62
N LEU A 50 13.14 4.50 5.85
CA LEU A 50 12.36 5.17 6.89
C LEU A 50 12.04 6.61 6.54
N LYS A 51 12.98 7.34 5.92
CA LYS A 51 12.72 8.70 5.43
C LYS A 51 11.58 8.71 4.41
N HIS A 52 11.62 7.83 3.40
CA HIS A 52 10.55 7.75 2.41
C HIS A 52 9.22 7.30 3.03
N ALA A 53 9.25 6.26 3.88
CA ALA A 53 8.06 5.78 4.57
C ALA A 53 7.43 6.89 5.44
N ALA A 54 8.23 7.69 6.13
CA ALA A 54 7.76 8.80 6.94
C ALA A 54 7.09 9.90 6.10
N VAL A 55 7.69 10.27 4.97
CA VAL A 55 7.10 11.25 4.04
C VAL A 55 5.78 10.73 3.48
N THR A 56 5.74 9.50 2.97
CA THR A 56 4.50 8.89 2.45
C THR A 56 3.42 8.80 3.53
N THR A 57 3.78 8.39 4.75
CA THR A 57 2.83 8.31 5.86
C THR A 57 2.27 9.69 6.21
N PHE A 58 3.12 10.72 6.19
CA PHE A 58 2.71 12.09 6.44
C PHE A 58 1.78 12.62 5.35
N GLU A 59 2.07 12.37 4.08
CA GLU A 59 1.21 12.72 2.94
C GLU A 59 -0.15 12.01 3.02
N ILE A 60 -0.17 10.72 3.37
CA ILE A 60 -1.41 9.96 3.61
C ILE A 60 -2.21 10.59 4.75
N ALA A 61 -1.56 10.91 5.87
CA ALA A 61 -2.24 11.49 7.03
C ALA A 61 -2.86 12.85 6.69
N LEU A 62 -2.13 13.73 5.97
CA LEU A 62 -2.66 15.00 5.49
C LEU A 62 -3.83 14.79 4.52
N GLY A 63 -3.70 13.86 3.57
CA GLY A 63 -4.77 13.52 2.64
C GLY A 63 -6.05 13.08 3.35
N ILE A 64 -5.93 12.24 4.39
CA ILE A 64 -7.05 11.82 5.23
C ILE A 64 -7.69 13.03 5.94
N VAL A 65 -6.89 13.88 6.57
CA VAL A 65 -7.39 15.07 7.27
C VAL A 65 -8.16 15.99 6.32
N PHE A 66 -7.61 16.29 5.15
CA PHE A 66 -8.29 17.13 4.16
C PHE A 66 -9.53 16.47 3.58
N SER A 67 -9.48 15.16 3.32
CA SER A 67 -10.65 14.42 2.83
C SER A 67 -11.80 14.44 3.84
N LEU A 68 -11.53 14.24 5.12
CA LEU A 68 -12.54 14.29 6.18
C LEU A 68 -13.11 15.70 6.35
N ALA A 69 -12.23 16.72 6.34
CA ALA A 69 -12.63 18.12 6.46
C ALA A 69 -13.57 18.55 5.32
N ALA A 70 -13.41 18.02 4.11
CA ALA A 70 -14.28 18.30 2.97
C ALA A 70 -15.52 17.39 2.92
N ALA A 71 -15.35 16.08 3.12
CA ALA A 71 -16.39 15.08 2.95
C ALA A 71 -17.47 15.16 4.02
N LEU A 72 -17.12 15.49 5.28
CA LEU A 72 -18.09 15.58 6.37
C LEU A 72 -19.11 16.71 6.15
N PRO A 73 -18.72 17.97 5.92
CA PRO A 73 -19.67 19.04 5.59
C PRO A 73 -20.49 18.73 4.35
N LEU A 74 -19.88 18.17 3.31
CA LEU A 74 -20.55 17.84 2.06
C LEU A 74 -21.64 16.78 2.28
N SER A 75 -21.32 15.72 3.01
CA SER A 75 -22.26 14.63 3.31
C SER A 75 -23.43 15.13 4.16
N ILE A 76 -23.16 15.98 5.16
CA ILE A 76 -24.20 16.61 5.98
C ILE A 76 -25.10 17.51 5.12
N ALA A 77 -24.51 18.33 4.24
CA ALA A 77 -25.28 19.20 3.36
C ALA A 77 -26.18 18.41 2.38
N MET A 78 -25.66 17.30 1.84
CA MET A 78 -26.43 16.40 0.97
C MET A 78 -27.57 15.73 1.74
N PHE A 79 -27.34 15.32 2.99
CA PHE A 79 -28.37 14.72 3.85
C PHE A 79 -29.57 15.64 4.07
N PHE A 80 -29.34 16.94 4.26
CA PHE A 80 -30.43 17.91 4.46
C PHE A 80 -31.09 18.40 3.15
N SER A 81 -30.45 18.21 1.98
CA SER A 81 -30.93 18.76 0.71
C SER A 81 -30.95 17.70 -0.40
N PRO A 82 -32.12 17.15 -0.74
CA PRO A 82 -32.28 16.20 -1.84
C PRO A 82 -31.85 16.75 -3.21
N LEU A 83 -31.92 18.08 -3.40
CA LEU A 83 -31.44 18.72 -4.63
C LEU A 83 -29.91 18.64 -4.73
N LEU A 84 -29.21 18.92 -3.62
CA LEU A 84 -27.75 18.89 -3.57
C LEU A 84 -27.23 17.46 -3.73
N GLU A 85 -27.90 16.49 -3.10
CA GLU A 85 -27.59 15.07 -3.27
C GLU A 85 -27.66 14.66 -4.75
N ARG A 86 -28.77 14.97 -5.44
CA ARG A 86 -28.95 14.65 -6.87
C ARG A 86 -27.94 15.36 -7.77
N ALA A 87 -27.57 16.60 -7.45
CA ALA A 87 -26.62 17.37 -8.23
C ALA A 87 -25.17 16.86 -8.08
N LEU A 88 -24.76 16.50 -6.86
CA LEU A 88 -23.37 16.16 -6.56
C LEU A 88 -23.04 14.68 -6.67
N SER A 89 -24.01 13.78 -6.45
CA SER A 89 -23.80 12.33 -6.56
C SER A 89 -23.14 11.89 -7.87
N PRO A 90 -23.57 12.34 -9.07
CA PRO A 90 -22.90 11.94 -10.32
C PRO A 90 -21.44 12.40 -10.39
N LEU A 91 -21.11 13.59 -9.88
CA LEU A 91 -19.73 14.10 -9.83
C LEU A 91 -18.86 13.29 -8.86
N LEU A 92 -19.41 12.92 -7.70
CA LEU A 92 -18.72 12.09 -6.71
C LEU A 92 -18.42 10.70 -7.26
N ILE A 93 -19.38 10.07 -7.93
CA ILE A 93 -19.20 8.75 -8.56
C ILE A 93 -18.17 8.84 -9.68
N ALA A 94 -18.22 9.87 -10.52
CA ALA A 94 -17.25 10.07 -11.60
C ALA A 94 -15.82 10.25 -11.08
N SER A 95 -15.65 11.01 -9.98
CA SER A 95 -14.35 11.20 -9.32
C SER A 95 -13.74 9.88 -8.85
N GLN A 96 -14.56 8.98 -8.29
CA GLN A 96 -14.12 7.67 -7.80
C GLN A 96 -13.75 6.69 -8.92
N ALA A 97 -14.20 6.93 -10.16
CA ALA A 97 -13.91 6.07 -11.30
C ALA A 97 -12.55 6.36 -11.95
N ILE A 98 -11.89 7.47 -11.59
CA ILE A 98 -10.60 7.84 -12.18
C ILE A 98 -9.50 6.94 -11.60
N PRO A 99 -8.74 6.20 -12.43
CA PRO A 99 -7.64 5.39 -11.95
C PRO A 99 -6.49 6.24 -11.45
N VAL A 100 -5.87 5.86 -10.33
CA VAL A 100 -4.75 6.59 -9.73
C VAL A 100 -3.56 6.75 -10.69
N PHE A 101 -3.26 5.72 -11.49
CA PHE A 101 -2.17 5.77 -12.47
C PHE A 101 -2.43 6.72 -13.65
N ALA A 102 -3.68 7.15 -13.88
CA ALA A 102 -4.00 8.16 -14.89
C ALA A 102 -3.78 9.59 -14.37
N VAL A 103 -3.68 9.76 -13.05
CA VAL A 103 -3.51 11.05 -12.37
C VAL A 103 -2.04 11.29 -11.99
N ALA A 104 -1.29 10.23 -11.68
CA ALA A 104 0.15 10.30 -11.50
C ALA A 104 0.86 10.46 -12.87
N PRO A 105 1.94 11.27 -12.98
CA PRO A 105 2.72 11.42 -14.21
C PRO A 105 3.49 10.14 -14.59
#